data_AF-A0A8S9A0E8-F1
#
_entry.id   AF-A0A8S9A0E8-F1
#
_cell.length_a   1.000
_cell.length_b   1.000
_cell.length_c   1.000
_cell.angle_alpha   90.00
_cell.angle_beta   90.00
_cell.angle_gamma   90.00
#
_symmetry.space_group_name_H-M   'P 1'
#
loop_
_entity.id
_entity.type
_entity.pdbx_description
1 polymer ?
#
loop_
_entity_poly.entity_id
_entity_poly.type
_entity_poly.pdbx_seq_one_letter_code
_entity_poly.pdbx_strand_id
1 'polypeptide(L)'
;MNQVVDWVTNNLEDLSISRPVSRLSWGIRVPDDESQTIYVWVDALINYLTKAGYPNWPPGLEHAGGWPADVHVIGKDILRFHCIYWPALLLALDLPLPKRILSHAHWTMEKKKMSKSIGNVVNPFYAMERFGIDTMRFYMVHNGGISNDADYSNGWLTVEYKKHLQNGVGNLSARVTRPKQWSLRRAVQSYNDGTMRLQSTGEQINDSCVEHLARLDKLASTVDNEMLQLNPSHALQKIMGLIGETNAFISNAEPWVVVKKPDSEALVDRIILTAGESLRIAGILLQPFMPEKAAELLDLLGVENDKRTFSHAKVFIDGTYGTAFRTFGKEGIFPPPMLDDIMDMKPDSGKKHSSGNKKDRPLEVLKQDF
;
A
#
# COMPACT_ATOMS: atom_id res chain seq x y z
N MET A 1 -19.89 -0.75 12.97
CA MET A 1 -20.94 -1.70 12.54
C MET A 1 -22.20 -1.64 13.40
N ASN A 2 -22.16 -1.22 14.68
CA ASN A 2 -23.37 -1.07 15.52
C ASN A 2 -24.49 -0.28 14.81
N GLN A 3 -24.14 0.81 14.11
CA GLN A 3 -25.10 1.58 13.31
C GLN A 3 -25.90 0.74 12.30
N VAL A 4 -25.29 -0.27 11.65
CA VAL A 4 -25.99 -1.16 10.72
C VAL A 4 -26.97 -2.05 11.47
N VAL A 5 -26.54 -2.61 12.61
CA VAL A 5 -27.40 -3.41 13.49
C VAL A 5 -28.58 -2.58 13.99
N ASP A 6 -28.32 -1.33 14.39
CA ASP A 6 -29.34 -0.40 14.84
C ASP A 6 -30.36 -0.09 13.73
N TRP A 7 -29.92 0.11 12.49
CA TRP A 7 -30.82 0.30 11.35
C TRP A 7 -31.72 -0.90 11.10
N VAL A 8 -31.17 -2.12 11.17
CA VAL A 8 -31.94 -3.35 10.93
C VAL A 8 -32.91 -3.64 12.09
N THR A 9 -32.53 -3.32 13.32
CA THR A 9 -33.34 -3.58 14.52
C THR A 9 -34.57 -2.67 14.61
N ASN A 10 -34.47 -1.44 14.10
CA ASN A 10 -35.54 -0.44 14.21
C ASN A 10 -36.60 -0.49 13.09
N ASN A 11 -36.86 -1.69 12.53
CA ASN A 11 -37.68 -1.97 11.34
C ASN A 11 -37.20 -1.28 10.05
N LEU A 12 -37.13 -2.06 8.97
CA LEU A 12 -36.80 -1.57 7.64
C LEU A 12 -38.08 -1.30 6.84
N GLU A 13 -38.05 -0.25 6.03
CA GLU A 13 -39.10 0.04 5.04
C GLU A 13 -38.78 -0.63 3.70
N ASP A 14 -39.81 -0.85 2.89
CA ASP A 14 -39.65 -1.35 1.53
C ASP A 14 -38.82 -0.40 0.66
N LEU A 15 -37.86 -0.96 -0.06
CA LEU A 15 -37.04 -0.20 -1.00
C LEU A 15 -37.71 -0.15 -2.38
N SER A 16 -38.02 1.07 -2.85
CA SER A 16 -38.41 1.25 -4.25
C SER A 16 -37.25 0.95 -5.21
N ILE A 17 -37.37 -0.13 -5.98
CA ILE A 17 -36.35 -0.64 -6.92
C ILE A 17 -36.48 -0.15 -8.37
N SER A 18 -37.46 0.71 -8.68
CA SER A 18 -37.65 1.27 -10.02
C SER A 18 -38.00 2.76 -9.97
N ARG A 19 -37.85 3.47 -11.10
CA ARG A 19 -38.18 4.90 -11.26
C ARG A 19 -38.92 5.13 -12.57
N PRO A 20 -39.90 6.06 -12.63
CA PRO A 20 -40.54 6.40 -13.88
C PRO A 20 -39.56 7.00 -14.89
N VAL A 21 -39.65 6.57 -16.14
CA VAL A 21 -38.77 7.01 -17.24
C VAL A 21 -38.90 8.52 -17.49
N SER A 22 -40.08 9.09 -17.23
CA SER A 22 -40.32 10.54 -17.32
C SER A 22 -39.42 11.36 -16.39
N ARG A 23 -38.95 10.77 -15.29
CA ARG A 23 -38.02 11.39 -14.33
C ARG A 23 -36.56 11.05 -14.65
N LEU A 24 -36.31 9.83 -15.12
CA LEU A 24 -34.96 9.35 -15.42
C LEU A 24 -34.99 8.36 -16.59
N SER A 25 -34.60 8.83 -17.78
CA SER A 25 -34.59 8.03 -19.01
C SER A 25 -33.33 7.19 -19.19
N TRP A 26 -32.23 7.55 -18.52
CA TRP A 26 -30.97 6.82 -18.57
C TRP A 26 -30.90 5.75 -17.47
N GLY A 27 -31.02 4.48 -17.87
CA GLY A 27 -30.92 3.33 -16.98
C GLY A 27 -31.38 2.04 -17.68
N ILE A 28 -31.17 0.89 -17.03
CA ILE A 28 -31.68 -0.40 -17.50
C ILE A 28 -33.22 -0.40 -17.38
N ARG A 29 -33.93 -0.86 -18.40
CA ARG A 29 -35.40 -0.97 -18.37
C ARG A 29 -35.83 -2.08 -17.44
N VAL A 30 -36.93 -1.87 -16.73
CA VAL A 30 -37.54 -2.95 -15.96
C VAL A 30 -38.07 -3.99 -16.97
N PRO A 31 -37.77 -5.29 -16.81
CA PRO A 31 -38.35 -6.33 -17.65
C PRO A 31 -39.87 -6.23 -17.65
N ASP A 32 -40.48 -6.29 -18.83
CA ASP A 32 -41.94 -6.24 -19.03
C ASP A 32 -42.63 -4.91 -18.61
N ASP A 33 -41.89 -3.86 -18.24
CA ASP A 33 -42.44 -2.51 -17.97
C ASP A 33 -41.52 -1.40 -18.50
N GLU A 34 -41.76 -1.00 -19.76
CA GLU A 34 -40.99 0.06 -20.42
C GLU A 34 -41.21 1.46 -19.81
N SER A 35 -42.23 1.66 -18.97
CA SER A 35 -42.48 2.94 -18.30
C SER A 35 -41.52 3.21 -17.13
N GLN A 36 -40.78 2.18 -16.72
CA GLN A 36 -39.87 2.22 -15.58
C GLN A 36 -38.41 1.92 -15.97
N THR A 37 -37.49 2.55 -15.24
CA THR A 37 -36.06 2.21 -15.21
C THR A 37 -35.70 1.60 -13.85
N ILE A 38 -34.79 0.62 -13.85
CA ILE A 38 -34.26 0.02 -12.63
C ILE A 38 -33.53 1.09 -11.82
N TYR A 39 -33.75 1.10 -10.51
CA TYR A 39 -33.04 2.00 -9.61
C TYR A 39 -31.53 1.75 -9.68
N VAL A 40 -30.76 2.81 -9.95
CA VAL A 40 -29.30 2.73 -10.20
C VAL A 40 -28.52 1.96 -9.15
N TRP A 41 -28.94 1.94 -7.89
CA TRP A 41 -28.24 1.17 -6.85
C TRP A 41 -28.45 -0.33 -6.97
N VAL A 42 -29.60 -0.80 -7.48
CA VAL A 42 -29.84 -2.22 -7.75
C VAL A 42 -28.93 -2.67 -8.90
N ASP A 43 -28.95 -1.93 -10.01
CA ASP A 43 -28.04 -2.15 -11.15
C ASP A 43 -26.57 -2.12 -10.72
N ALA A 44 -26.17 -1.05 -10.03
CA ALA A 44 -24.79 -0.88 -9.59
C ALA A 44 -24.32 -2.01 -8.68
N LEU A 45 -25.14 -2.53 -7.76
CA LEU A 45 -24.73 -3.65 -6.89
C LEU A 45 -24.51 -4.96 -7.66
N ILE A 46 -25.29 -5.20 -8.72
CA ILE A 46 -25.17 -6.38 -9.57
C ILE A 46 -23.81 -6.42 -10.31
N ASN A 47 -23.09 -5.30 -10.42
CA ASN A 47 -21.76 -5.27 -11.04
C ASN A 47 -20.81 -6.36 -10.50
N TYR A 48 -20.88 -6.66 -9.19
CA TYR A 48 -20.04 -7.68 -8.56
C TYR A 48 -20.34 -9.08 -9.09
N LEU A 49 -21.61 -9.39 -9.27
CA LEU A 49 -22.09 -10.64 -9.87
C LEU A 49 -21.71 -10.70 -11.35
N THR A 50 -21.97 -9.64 -12.11
CA THR A 50 -21.65 -9.57 -13.54
C THR A 50 -20.16 -9.80 -13.79
N LYS A 51 -19.29 -9.17 -12.98
CA LYS A 51 -17.84 -9.37 -13.09
C LYS A 51 -17.42 -10.80 -12.77
N ALA A 52 -18.12 -11.47 -11.86
CA ALA A 52 -17.88 -12.87 -11.53
C ALA A 52 -18.46 -13.85 -12.56
N GLY A 53 -19.23 -13.39 -13.56
CA GLY A 53 -19.77 -14.22 -14.64
C GLY A 53 -21.28 -14.49 -14.59
N TYR A 54 -21.99 -13.94 -13.61
CA TYR A 54 -23.46 -14.05 -13.53
C TYR A 54 -24.14 -13.32 -14.70
N PRO A 55 -25.28 -13.82 -15.24
CA PRO A 55 -25.97 -15.07 -14.88
C PRO A 55 -25.46 -16.32 -15.61
N ASN A 56 -24.40 -16.21 -16.41
CA ASN A 56 -23.95 -17.23 -17.34
C ASN A 56 -22.82 -18.11 -16.79
N TRP A 57 -22.85 -18.44 -15.50
CA TRP A 57 -21.84 -19.32 -14.91
C TRP A 57 -21.89 -20.72 -15.55
N PRO A 58 -20.74 -21.29 -15.94
CA PRO A 58 -20.70 -22.71 -16.26
C PRO A 58 -21.07 -23.52 -15.01
N PRO A 59 -21.82 -24.63 -15.15
CA PRO A 59 -22.22 -25.45 -14.01
C PRO A 59 -21.01 -25.87 -13.15
N GLY A 60 -21.03 -25.54 -11.85
CA GLY A 60 -19.97 -25.86 -10.91
C GLY A 60 -18.74 -24.92 -10.95
N LEU A 61 -18.78 -23.86 -11.75
CA LEU A 61 -17.72 -22.84 -11.85
C LEU A 61 -18.18 -21.43 -11.40
N GLU A 62 -19.20 -21.36 -10.57
CA GLU A 62 -19.74 -20.11 -10.02
C GLU A 62 -18.67 -19.32 -9.25
N HIS A 63 -17.72 -20.04 -8.64
CA HIS A 63 -16.62 -19.48 -7.86
C HIS A 63 -15.41 -19.04 -8.72
N ALA A 64 -15.34 -19.42 -10.00
CA ALA A 64 -14.16 -19.15 -10.84
C ALA A 64 -13.90 -17.66 -11.04
N GLY A 65 -14.95 -16.83 -10.98
CA GLY A 65 -14.86 -15.38 -11.03
C GLY A 65 -14.61 -14.68 -9.68
N GLY A 66 -14.35 -15.45 -8.61
CA GLY A 66 -14.15 -14.91 -7.25
C GLY A 66 -15.45 -14.63 -6.48
N TRP A 67 -16.54 -15.32 -6.82
CA TRP A 67 -17.81 -15.24 -6.09
C TRP A 67 -17.90 -16.34 -5.01
N PRO A 68 -18.52 -16.09 -3.83
CA PRO A 68 -18.81 -14.77 -3.29
C PRO A 68 -17.51 -14.01 -2.95
N ALA A 69 -17.58 -12.68 -2.99
CA ALA A 69 -16.42 -11.84 -2.69
C ALA A 69 -15.92 -12.08 -1.24
N ASP A 70 -14.61 -12.26 -1.07
CA ASP A 70 -13.98 -12.38 0.24
C ASP A 70 -14.07 -11.07 1.04
N VAL A 71 -13.93 -9.93 0.36
CA VAL A 71 -13.99 -8.59 0.96
C VAL A 71 -14.57 -7.59 -0.04
N HIS A 72 -15.60 -6.84 0.36
CA HIS A 72 -15.98 -5.60 -0.32
C HIS A 72 -15.33 -4.40 0.38
N VAL A 73 -14.54 -3.61 -0.36
CA VAL A 73 -13.95 -2.37 0.15
C VAL A 73 -14.80 -1.19 -0.31
N ILE A 74 -15.35 -0.43 0.63
CA ILE A 74 -16.30 0.66 0.36
C ILE A 74 -16.03 1.88 1.23
N GLY A 75 -16.55 3.04 0.83
CA GLY A 75 -16.61 4.21 1.69
C GLY A 75 -17.81 4.16 2.65
N LYS A 76 -17.69 4.80 3.83
CA LYS A 76 -18.75 4.79 4.86
C LYS A 76 -20.12 5.31 4.40
N ASP A 77 -20.17 6.20 3.41
CA ASP A 77 -21.42 6.80 2.92
C ASP A 77 -22.35 5.78 2.22
N ILE A 78 -21.82 4.62 1.81
CA ILE A 78 -22.57 3.62 1.05
C ILE A 78 -22.76 2.30 1.82
N LEU A 79 -22.58 2.34 3.14
CA LEU A 79 -22.75 1.22 4.06
C LEU A 79 -24.15 0.58 3.95
N ARG A 80 -25.21 1.40 3.92
CA ARG A 80 -26.58 0.89 3.84
C ARG A 80 -26.82 0.02 2.60
N PHE A 81 -26.24 0.41 1.47
CA PHE A 81 -26.36 -0.35 0.22
C PHE A 81 -25.67 -1.71 0.31
N HIS A 82 -24.48 -1.77 0.92
CA HIS A 82 -23.68 -3.01 0.94
C HIS A 82 -23.95 -3.92 2.13
N CYS A 83 -24.44 -3.38 3.24
CA CYS A 83 -24.67 -4.16 4.47
C CYS A 83 -26.16 -4.50 4.70
N ILE A 84 -27.09 -3.88 3.96
CA ILE A 84 -28.54 -4.14 4.11
C ILE A 84 -29.13 -4.52 2.75
N TYR A 85 -29.12 -3.61 1.78
CA TYR A 85 -29.83 -3.84 0.52
C TYR A 85 -29.19 -4.96 -0.31
N TRP A 86 -27.86 -4.97 -0.41
CA TRP A 86 -27.15 -5.97 -1.18
C TRP A 86 -27.35 -7.39 -0.63
N PRO A 87 -27.13 -7.67 0.67
CA PRO A 87 -27.47 -8.96 1.25
C PRO A 87 -28.94 -9.34 1.05
N ALA A 88 -29.88 -8.39 1.20
CA ALA A 88 -31.30 -8.68 0.97
C ALA A 88 -31.59 -9.10 -0.48
N LEU A 89 -31.00 -8.44 -1.47
CA LEU A 89 -31.10 -8.81 -2.89
C LEU A 89 -30.51 -10.20 -3.16
N LEU A 90 -29.33 -10.49 -2.58
CA LEU A 90 -28.69 -11.80 -2.73
C LEU A 90 -29.51 -12.92 -2.09
N LEU A 91 -30.07 -12.69 -0.90
CA LEU A 91 -30.97 -13.64 -0.24
C LEU A 91 -32.23 -13.89 -1.06
N ALA A 92 -32.80 -12.86 -1.68
CA ALA A 92 -33.97 -13.00 -2.56
C ALA A 92 -33.65 -13.81 -3.84
N LEU A 93 -32.39 -13.81 -4.28
CA LEU A 93 -31.89 -14.59 -5.42
C LEU A 93 -31.33 -15.97 -5.00
N ASP A 94 -31.37 -16.32 -3.72
CA ASP A 94 -30.74 -17.53 -3.15
C ASP A 94 -29.23 -17.64 -3.49
N LEU A 95 -28.52 -16.51 -3.45
CA LEU A 95 -27.09 -16.40 -3.74
C LEU A 95 -26.26 -16.23 -2.45
N PRO A 96 -25.01 -16.74 -2.41
CA PRO A 96 -24.17 -16.62 -1.24
C PRO A 96 -23.75 -15.16 -0.98
N LEU A 97 -23.65 -14.81 0.30
CA LEU A 97 -23.28 -13.47 0.76
C LEU A 97 -21.77 -13.21 0.68
N PRO A 98 -21.33 -11.96 0.51
CA PRO A 98 -19.93 -11.61 0.69
C PRO A 98 -19.44 -11.92 2.11
N LYS A 99 -18.20 -12.40 2.25
CA LYS A 99 -17.69 -12.87 3.54
C LYS A 99 -17.45 -11.72 4.51
N ARG A 100 -16.90 -10.60 4.03
CA ARG A 100 -16.56 -9.41 4.84
C ARG A 100 -16.78 -8.11 4.07
N ILE A 101 -16.99 -7.03 4.81
CA ILE A 101 -17.09 -5.66 4.28
C ILE A 101 -16.11 -4.78 5.05
N LEU A 102 -15.16 -4.19 4.34
CA LEU A 102 -14.27 -3.15 4.87
C LEU A 102 -14.82 -1.78 4.46
N SER A 103 -15.28 -1.02 5.44
CA SER A 103 -15.68 0.37 5.23
C SER A 103 -14.57 1.31 5.70
N HIS A 104 -14.08 2.18 4.81
CA HIS A 104 -13.11 3.21 5.15
C HIS A 104 -13.78 4.58 5.37
N ALA A 105 -13.07 5.44 6.09
CA ALA A 105 -13.49 6.80 6.39
C ALA A 105 -13.17 7.77 5.24
N HIS A 106 -13.56 9.03 5.37
CA HIS A 106 -13.33 10.05 4.35
C HIS A 106 -11.93 10.65 4.43
N TRP A 107 -11.46 11.12 3.29
CA TRP A 107 -10.40 12.12 3.23
C TRP A 107 -11.00 13.53 3.27
N THR A 108 -10.40 14.37 4.08
CA THR A 108 -10.70 15.80 4.24
C THR A 108 -9.49 16.63 3.84
N MET A 109 -9.68 17.93 3.67
CA MET A 109 -8.59 18.89 3.51
C MET A 109 -8.86 20.10 4.40
N GLU A 110 -7.88 20.47 5.23
CA GLU A 110 -8.03 21.47 6.30
C GLU A 110 -9.21 21.15 7.23
N LYS A 111 -9.42 19.85 7.51
CA LYS A 111 -10.53 19.30 8.30
C LYS A 111 -11.92 19.60 7.73
N LYS A 112 -12.02 19.95 6.45
CA LYS A 112 -13.27 20.17 5.72
C LYS A 112 -13.46 19.11 4.66
N LYS A 113 -14.72 18.74 4.39
CA LYS A 113 -15.06 17.83 3.29
C LYS A 113 -14.59 18.48 1.97
N MET A 114 -13.89 17.70 1.14
CA MET A 114 -13.47 18.18 -0.18
C MET A 114 -14.70 18.38 -1.08
N SER A 115 -14.79 19.53 -1.73
CA SER A 115 -15.85 19.83 -2.69
C SER A 115 -15.33 20.71 -3.82
N LYS A 116 -15.69 20.35 -5.05
CA LYS A 116 -15.38 21.17 -6.24
C LYS A 116 -15.95 22.58 -6.14
N SER A 117 -17.09 22.75 -5.46
CA SER A 117 -17.70 24.08 -5.27
C SER A 117 -16.92 24.99 -4.32
N ILE A 118 -16.22 24.42 -3.34
CA ILE A 118 -15.42 25.16 -2.35
C ILE A 118 -13.99 25.38 -2.88
N GLY A 119 -13.58 24.67 -3.94
CA GLY A 119 -12.24 24.75 -4.52
C GLY A 119 -11.17 24.02 -3.69
N ASN A 120 -11.57 23.23 -2.69
CA ASN A 120 -10.68 22.54 -1.77
C ASN A 120 -10.48 21.06 -2.16
N VAL A 121 -10.34 20.76 -3.45
CA VAL A 121 -10.17 19.39 -3.96
C VAL A 121 -8.73 19.16 -4.38
N VAL A 122 -8.19 18.00 -4.02
CA VAL A 122 -6.90 17.54 -4.52
C VAL A 122 -7.11 16.75 -5.79
N ASN A 123 -6.42 17.13 -6.87
CA ASN A 123 -6.35 16.29 -8.05
C ASN A 123 -5.34 15.15 -7.79
N PRO A 124 -5.79 13.87 -7.74
CA PRO A 124 -4.88 12.76 -7.44
C PRO A 124 -3.78 12.60 -8.50
N PHE A 125 -4.04 12.96 -9.76
CA PHE A 125 -3.04 12.87 -10.83
C PHE A 125 -1.87 13.84 -10.61
N TYR A 126 -2.17 15.09 -10.26
CA TYR A 126 -1.12 16.07 -9.93
C TYR A 126 -0.37 15.70 -8.66
N ALA A 127 -1.05 15.14 -7.65
CA ALA A 127 -0.39 14.66 -6.45
C ALA A 127 0.58 13.50 -6.75
N MET A 128 0.19 12.55 -7.62
CA MET A 128 1.05 11.45 -8.06
C MET A 128 2.21 11.92 -8.94
N GLU A 129 2.00 12.90 -9.83
CA GLU A 129 3.08 13.51 -10.61
C GLU A 129 4.10 14.21 -9.71
N ARG A 130 3.63 14.92 -8.68
CA ARG A 130 4.47 15.68 -7.75
C ARG A 130 5.27 14.80 -6.79
N PHE A 131 4.62 13.81 -6.17
CA PHE A 131 5.22 13.02 -5.08
C PHE A 131 5.62 11.60 -5.47
N GLY A 132 5.17 11.13 -6.63
CA GLY A 132 5.32 9.73 -7.07
C GLY A 132 4.16 8.86 -6.58
N ILE A 133 3.84 7.84 -7.39
CA ILE A 133 2.73 6.90 -7.16
C ILE A 133 2.92 6.17 -5.81
N ASP A 134 4.10 5.59 -5.58
CA ASP A 134 4.39 4.83 -4.37
C ASP A 134 4.36 5.68 -3.10
N THR A 135 4.84 6.92 -3.17
CA THR A 135 4.72 7.87 -2.06
C THR A 135 3.26 8.13 -1.72
N MET A 136 2.43 8.34 -2.74
CA MET A 136 0.99 8.56 -2.54
C MET A 136 0.31 7.32 -1.97
N ARG A 137 0.63 6.11 -2.46
CA ARG A 137 0.11 4.85 -1.91
C ARG A 137 0.50 4.68 -0.44
N PHE A 138 1.79 4.87 -0.12
CA PHE A 138 2.30 4.84 1.24
C PHE A 138 1.53 5.80 2.15
N TYR A 139 1.46 7.07 1.76
CA TYR A 139 0.80 8.11 2.55
C TYR A 139 -0.68 7.81 2.77
N MET A 140 -1.39 7.36 1.73
CA MET A 140 -2.81 7.03 1.84
C MET A 140 -3.08 5.84 2.76
N VAL A 141 -2.21 4.83 2.78
CA VAL A 141 -2.38 3.68 3.69
C VAL A 141 -1.91 4.02 5.11
N HIS A 142 -0.81 4.74 5.23
CA HIS A 142 -0.20 5.07 6.53
C HIS A 142 -1.01 6.11 7.30
N ASN A 143 -1.52 7.14 6.62
CA ASN A 143 -2.22 8.27 7.24
C ASN A 143 -3.73 8.24 7.00
N GLY A 144 -4.24 7.38 6.11
CA GLY A 144 -5.66 7.18 5.91
C GLY A 144 -6.30 6.41 7.05
N GLY A 145 -7.53 6.78 7.40
CA GLY A 145 -8.29 6.12 8.46
C GLY A 145 -9.34 5.15 7.93
N ILE A 146 -9.45 3.99 8.58
CA ILE A 146 -10.57 3.07 8.40
C ILE A 146 -11.76 3.54 9.25
N SER A 147 -11.52 3.82 10.53
CA SER A 147 -12.58 4.22 11.47
C SER A 147 -12.84 5.73 11.50
N ASN A 148 -11.79 6.54 11.36
CA ASN A 148 -11.84 8.00 11.53
C ASN A 148 -11.44 8.71 10.24
N ASP A 149 -12.05 9.86 9.96
CA ASP A 149 -11.69 10.65 8.79
C ASP A 149 -10.23 11.12 8.89
N ALA A 150 -9.53 11.10 7.76
CA ALA A 150 -8.15 11.55 7.63
C ALA A 150 -8.09 12.90 6.91
N ASP A 151 -7.05 13.68 7.18
CA ASP A 151 -6.84 14.98 6.54
C ASP A 151 -5.62 14.93 5.61
N TYR A 152 -5.80 15.41 4.39
CA TYR A 152 -4.73 15.52 3.40
C TYR A 152 -4.02 16.87 3.50
N SER A 153 -2.69 16.86 3.46
CA SER A 153 -1.88 18.06 3.32
C SER A 153 -0.57 17.78 2.60
N ASN A 154 -0.22 18.59 1.61
CA ASN A 154 1.08 18.52 0.92
C ASN A 154 2.25 18.69 1.90
N GLY A 155 2.09 19.59 2.89
CA GLY A 155 3.09 19.82 3.91
C GLY A 155 3.26 18.59 4.80
N TRP A 156 2.16 17.98 5.25
CA TRP A 156 2.20 16.78 6.06
C TRP A 156 2.76 15.58 5.30
N LEU A 157 2.37 15.41 4.04
CA LEU A 157 2.92 14.38 3.16
C LEU A 157 4.44 14.53 3.01
N THR A 158 4.93 15.76 2.84
CA THR A 158 6.38 16.03 2.78
C THR A 158 7.10 15.64 4.08
N VAL A 159 6.48 15.88 5.24
CA VAL A 159 7.03 15.47 6.54
C VAL A 159 7.09 13.94 6.64
N GLU A 160 6.00 13.26 6.29
CA GLU A 160 5.92 11.79 6.33
C GLU A 160 6.91 11.15 5.34
N TYR A 161 7.05 11.71 4.14
CA TYR A 161 8.04 11.30 3.14
C TYR A 161 9.47 11.39 3.70
N LYS A 162 9.83 12.55 4.27
CA LYS A 162 11.16 12.75 4.85
C LYS A 162 11.41 11.78 6.01
N LYS A 163 10.45 11.65 6.92
CA LYS A 163 10.58 10.83 8.13
C LYS A 163 10.70 9.34 7.80
N HIS A 164 9.74 8.81 7.05
CA HIS A 164 9.60 7.36 6.86
C HIS A 164 10.38 6.84 5.65
N LEU A 165 10.36 7.57 4.54
CA LEU A 165 10.93 7.10 3.28
C LEU A 165 12.40 7.52 3.14
N GLN A 166 12.71 8.81 3.22
CA GLN A 166 14.10 9.27 3.11
C GLN A 166 14.94 8.88 4.33
N ASN A 167 14.54 9.31 5.53
CA ASN A 167 15.32 9.11 6.75
C ASN A 167 15.15 7.70 7.35
N GLY A 168 14.07 7.00 6.98
CA GLY A 168 13.86 5.61 7.37
C GLY A 168 14.56 4.66 6.39
N VAL A 169 13.85 4.29 5.32
CA VAL A 169 14.30 3.26 4.36
C VAL A 169 15.53 3.71 3.56
N GLY A 170 15.52 4.94 3.04
CA GLY A 170 16.58 5.50 2.20
C GLY A 170 17.91 5.62 2.94
N ASN A 171 17.89 6.20 4.15
CA ASN A 171 19.07 6.35 4.98
C ASN A 171 19.63 4.99 5.43
N LEU A 172 18.77 4.06 5.85
CA LEU A 172 19.21 2.74 6.27
C LEU A 172 19.86 1.96 5.13
N SER A 173 19.21 1.91 3.96
CA SER A 173 19.78 1.27 2.77
C SER A 173 21.11 1.91 2.37
N ALA A 174 21.21 3.24 2.38
CA ALA A 174 22.46 3.95 2.10
C ALA A 174 23.58 3.59 3.09
N ARG A 175 23.29 3.50 4.40
CA ARG A 175 24.28 3.12 5.43
C ARG A 175 24.75 1.68 5.29
N VAL A 176 23.87 0.77 4.85
CA VAL A 176 24.21 -0.65 4.68
C VAL A 176 25.02 -0.88 3.39
N THR A 177 24.64 -0.26 2.27
CA THR A 177 25.13 -0.67 0.94
C THR A 177 26.20 0.24 0.33
N ARG A 178 26.36 1.49 0.78
CA ARG A 178 27.30 2.44 0.14
C ARG A 178 28.74 2.43 0.69
N PRO A 179 28.99 2.24 1.99
CA PRO A 179 30.34 2.37 2.52
C PRO A 179 31.29 1.32 1.94
N LYS A 180 32.54 1.72 1.67
CA LYS A 180 33.55 0.85 1.06
C LYS A 180 34.28 -0.02 2.09
N GLN A 181 34.12 0.28 3.37
CA GLN A 181 34.80 -0.38 4.48
C GLN A 181 34.18 -1.72 4.85
N TRP A 182 33.00 -2.04 4.31
CA TRP A 182 32.32 -3.32 4.48
C TRP A 182 31.59 -3.71 3.21
N SER A 183 31.13 -4.96 3.15
CA SER A 183 30.36 -5.48 2.04
C SER A 183 29.21 -6.32 2.57
N LEU A 184 27.98 -5.98 2.18
CA LEU A 184 26.80 -6.77 2.52
C LEU A 184 26.93 -8.19 1.96
N ARG A 185 27.39 -8.35 0.72
CA ARG A 185 27.67 -9.67 0.13
C ARG A 185 28.64 -10.48 0.98
N ARG A 186 29.74 -9.87 1.44
CA ARG A 186 30.73 -10.54 2.27
C ARG A 186 30.11 -11.00 3.58
N ALA A 187 29.34 -10.14 4.25
CA ALA A 187 28.65 -10.50 5.50
C ALA A 187 27.65 -11.66 5.32
N VAL A 188 26.91 -11.69 4.21
CA VAL A 188 26.01 -12.80 3.84
C VAL A 188 26.80 -14.10 3.59
N GLN A 189 27.90 -14.03 2.84
CA GLN A 189 28.76 -15.19 2.59
C GLN A 189 29.40 -15.74 3.87
N SER A 190 29.96 -14.86 4.71
CA SER A 190 30.56 -15.25 5.99
C SER A 190 29.56 -16.01 6.89
N TYR A 191 28.29 -15.61 6.88
CA TYR A 191 27.25 -16.34 7.61
C TYR A 191 26.97 -17.72 7.00
N ASN A 192 26.76 -17.78 5.68
CA ASN A 192 26.43 -19.03 4.99
C ASN A 192 27.55 -20.07 5.06
N ASP A 193 28.80 -19.63 4.96
CA ASP A 193 29.98 -20.49 5.02
C ASP A 193 30.32 -20.88 6.46
N GLY A 194 29.59 -20.34 7.45
CA GLY A 194 29.77 -20.64 8.88
C GLY A 194 31.01 -20.00 9.52
N THR A 195 31.71 -19.13 8.79
CA THR A 195 32.90 -18.40 9.28
C THR A 195 32.51 -17.25 10.22
N MET A 196 31.26 -16.79 10.16
CA MET A 196 30.64 -15.87 11.10
C MET A 196 29.38 -16.50 11.71
N ARG A 197 29.26 -16.41 13.04
CA ARG A 197 28.05 -16.81 13.79
C ARG A 197 27.37 -15.61 14.41
N LEU A 198 26.04 -15.63 14.42
CA LEU A 198 25.18 -14.70 15.15
C LEU A 198 24.65 -15.41 16.39
N GLN A 199 25.40 -15.33 17.48
CA GLN A 199 25.09 -15.95 18.76
C GLN A 199 25.41 -14.98 19.89
N SER A 200 24.70 -15.13 21.01
CA SER A 200 24.99 -14.36 22.21
C SER A 200 26.38 -14.74 22.73
N THR A 201 27.16 -13.73 23.13
CA THR A 201 28.48 -13.92 23.71
C THR A 201 28.64 -13.20 25.05
N GLY A 202 27.58 -12.54 25.54
CA GLY A 202 27.64 -11.60 26.66
C GLY A 202 28.23 -10.24 26.28
N GLU A 203 28.65 -10.05 25.02
CA GLU A 203 29.04 -8.74 24.50
C GLU A 203 27.80 -8.00 23.99
N GLN A 204 27.63 -6.77 24.47
CA GLN A 204 26.44 -5.95 24.21
C GLN A 204 26.04 -5.87 22.72
N ILE A 205 27.00 -5.73 21.80
CA ILE A 205 26.70 -5.61 20.37
C ILE A 205 26.22 -6.95 19.79
N ASN A 206 26.83 -8.08 20.18
CA ASN A 206 26.43 -9.40 19.71
C ASN A 206 25.03 -9.76 20.21
N ASP A 207 24.75 -9.48 21.49
CA ASP A 207 23.45 -9.72 22.08
C ASP A 207 22.38 -8.83 21.42
N SER A 208 22.72 -7.56 21.12
CA SER A 208 21.83 -6.64 20.39
C SER A 208 21.50 -7.14 18.97
N CYS A 209 22.45 -7.75 18.26
CA CYS A 209 22.19 -8.38 16.96
C CYS A 209 21.17 -9.52 17.08
N VAL A 210 21.39 -10.43 18.05
CA VAL A 210 20.51 -11.59 18.28
C VAL A 210 19.09 -11.15 18.66
N GLU A 211 18.96 -10.18 19.56
CA GLU A 211 17.68 -9.62 19.96
C GLU A 211 16.94 -8.95 18.79
N HIS A 212 17.67 -8.23 17.94
CA HIS A 212 17.08 -7.60 16.76
C HIS A 212 16.56 -8.64 15.76
N LEU A 213 17.33 -9.70 15.50
CA LEU A 213 16.91 -10.80 14.63
C LEU A 213 15.70 -11.56 15.17
N ALA A 214 15.60 -11.73 16.50
CA ALA A 214 14.44 -12.35 17.13
C ALA A 214 13.15 -11.50 16.98
N ARG A 215 13.26 -10.17 16.90
CA ARG A 215 12.13 -9.29 16.55
C ARG A 215 11.81 -9.36 15.06
N LEU A 216 12.84 -9.37 14.22
CA LEU A 216 12.70 -9.47 12.76
C LEU A 216 11.96 -10.76 12.33
N ASP A 217 12.29 -11.90 12.94
CA ASP A 217 11.67 -13.21 12.64
C ASP A 217 10.15 -13.22 12.86
N LYS A 218 9.64 -12.34 13.74
CA LYS A 218 8.20 -12.20 14.03
C LYS A 218 7.49 -11.18 13.13
N LEU A 219 8.22 -10.39 12.33
CA LEU A 219 7.62 -9.29 11.59
C LEU A 219 6.63 -9.79 10.54
N ALA A 220 7.01 -10.78 9.73
CA ALA A 220 6.18 -11.26 8.63
C ALA A 220 4.83 -11.83 9.12
N SER A 221 4.83 -12.64 10.17
CA SER A 221 3.60 -13.18 10.76
C SER A 221 2.75 -12.10 11.41
N THR A 222 3.36 -11.08 12.02
CA THR A 222 2.62 -9.93 12.55
C THR A 222 1.94 -9.16 11.43
N VAL A 223 2.65 -8.88 10.34
CA VAL A 223 2.11 -8.18 9.16
C VAL A 223 0.96 -8.98 8.52
N ASP A 224 1.14 -10.29 8.35
CA ASP A 224 0.09 -11.17 7.80
C ASP A 224 -1.18 -11.16 8.65
N ASN A 225 -1.05 -11.26 9.98
CA ASN A 225 -2.19 -11.16 10.89
C ASN A 225 -2.94 -9.84 10.74
N GLU A 226 -2.24 -8.70 10.64
CA GLU A 226 -2.88 -7.40 10.43
C GLU A 226 -3.59 -7.31 9.08
N MET A 227 -2.98 -7.84 8.01
CA MET A 227 -3.59 -7.88 6.68
C MET A 227 -4.83 -8.78 6.65
N LEU A 228 -4.78 -9.95 7.30
CA LEU A 228 -5.92 -10.85 7.47
C LEU A 228 -7.06 -10.20 8.25
N GLN A 229 -6.76 -9.32 9.23
CA GLN A 229 -7.75 -8.53 9.96
C GLN A 229 -8.20 -7.27 9.21
N LEU A 230 -7.79 -7.07 7.95
CA LEU A 230 -8.11 -5.91 7.12
C LEU A 230 -7.60 -4.58 7.72
N ASN A 231 -6.45 -4.62 8.39
CA ASN A 231 -5.76 -3.47 8.98
C ASN A 231 -4.43 -3.13 8.26
N PRO A 232 -4.46 -2.79 6.96
CA PRO A 232 -3.24 -2.53 6.19
C PRO A 232 -2.41 -1.35 6.73
N SER A 233 -3.05 -0.36 7.36
CA SER A 233 -2.35 0.77 8.01
C SER A 233 -1.45 0.28 9.15
N HIS A 234 -1.98 -0.57 10.03
CA HIS A 234 -1.21 -1.10 11.16
C HIS A 234 -0.14 -2.09 10.69
N ALA A 235 -0.42 -2.90 9.67
CA ALA A 235 0.57 -3.74 9.00
C ALA A 235 1.78 -2.91 8.52
N LEU A 236 1.53 -1.81 7.80
CA LEU A 236 2.56 -0.88 7.33
C LEU A 236 3.31 -0.22 8.49
N GLN A 237 2.63 0.17 9.56
CA GLN A 237 3.27 0.72 10.76
C GLN A 237 4.23 -0.27 11.42
N LYS A 238 3.94 -1.58 11.45
CA LYS A 238 4.88 -2.60 11.97
C LYS A 238 6.15 -2.67 11.14
N ILE A 239 6.02 -2.62 9.81
CA ILE A 239 7.18 -2.62 8.90
C ILE A 239 8.04 -1.37 9.13
N MET A 240 7.40 -0.19 9.12
CA MET A 240 8.12 1.08 9.33
C MET A 240 8.70 1.21 10.74
N GLY A 241 8.05 0.63 11.75
CA GLY A 241 8.54 0.53 13.12
C GLY A 241 9.85 -0.25 13.19
N LEU A 242 9.90 -1.44 12.58
CA LEU A 242 11.13 -2.23 12.49
C LEU A 242 12.26 -1.48 11.75
N ILE A 243 11.95 -0.75 10.68
CA ILE A 243 12.95 0.08 9.98
C ILE A 243 13.51 1.18 10.90
N GLY A 244 12.65 1.78 11.72
CA GLY A 244 13.06 2.73 12.76
C GLY A 244 13.98 2.08 13.81
N GLU A 245 13.59 0.91 14.33
CA GLU A 245 14.41 0.12 15.26
C GLU A 245 15.76 -0.27 14.65
N THR A 246 15.79 -0.62 13.36
CA THR A 246 17.03 -0.99 12.65
C THR A 246 17.95 0.22 12.49
N ASN A 247 17.38 1.39 12.16
CA ASN A 247 18.13 2.66 12.15
C ASN A 247 18.73 2.99 13.53
N ALA A 248 17.98 2.77 14.61
CA ALA A 248 18.48 2.98 15.98
C ALA A 248 19.58 1.97 16.33
N PHE A 249 19.37 0.69 16.00
CA PHE A 249 20.37 -0.38 16.18
C PHE A 249 21.70 -0.04 15.50
N ILE A 250 21.69 0.29 14.20
CA ILE A 250 22.93 0.59 13.49
C ILE A 250 23.59 1.90 13.99
N SER A 251 22.82 2.82 14.58
CA SER A 251 23.36 4.02 15.22
C SER A 251 24.03 3.71 16.55
N ASN A 252 23.45 2.83 17.37
CA ASN A 252 24.05 2.42 18.63
C ASN A 252 25.26 1.49 18.44
N ALA A 253 25.25 0.67 17.38
CA ALA A 253 26.35 -0.25 17.07
C ALA A 253 27.57 0.45 16.44
N GLU A 254 27.39 1.66 15.91
CA GLU A 254 28.45 2.51 15.34
C GLU A 254 29.47 1.78 14.43
N PRO A 255 29.03 1.09 13.35
CA PRO A 255 29.94 0.31 12.51
C PRO A 255 31.10 1.13 11.92
N TRP A 256 30.91 2.45 11.70
CA TRP A 256 31.96 3.38 11.25
C TRP A 256 33.05 3.66 12.31
N VAL A 257 32.77 3.43 13.59
CA VAL A 257 33.76 3.45 14.67
C VAL A 257 34.39 2.07 14.80
N VAL A 258 33.56 1.03 14.83
CA VAL A 258 34.01 -0.36 15.00
C VAL A 258 35.03 -0.75 13.94
N VAL A 259 34.79 -0.41 12.67
CA VAL A 259 35.66 -0.76 11.53
C VAL A 259 37.08 -0.19 11.63
N LYS A 260 37.34 0.77 12.52
CA LYS A 260 38.68 1.35 12.75
C LYS A 260 39.50 0.54 13.76
N LYS A 261 38.88 -0.41 14.47
CA LYS A 261 39.55 -1.24 15.47
C LYS A 261 40.23 -2.45 14.79
N PRO A 262 41.36 -2.94 15.32
CA PRO A 262 41.95 -4.22 14.89
C PRO A 262 40.95 -5.36 15.04
N ASP A 263 41.00 -6.34 14.13
CA ASP A 263 40.21 -7.58 14.16
C ASP A 263 38.69 -7.39 14.28
N SER A 264 38.17 -6.25 13.79
CA SER A 264 36.76 -5.85 13.92
C SER A 264 35.86 -6.34 12.79
N GLU A 265 36.43 -6.96 11.75
CA GLU A 265 35.73 -7.29 10.51
C GLU A 265 34.50 -8.18 10.75
N ALA A 266 34.65 -9.24 11.55
CA ALA A 266 33.53 -10.14 11.87
C ALA A 266 32.40 -9.43 12.63
N LEU A 267 32.73 -8.47 13.50
CA LEU A 267 31.72 -7.70 14.23
C LEU A 267 30.98 -6.72 13.31
N VAL A 268 31.70 -6.06 12.40
CA VAL A 268 31.08 -5.21 11.37
C VAL A 268 30.14 -6.04 10.51
N ASP A 269 30.55 -7.24 10.09
CA ASP A 269 29.69 -8.12 9.29
C ASP A 269 28.43 -8.54 10.03
N ARG A 270 28.50 -8.82 11.34
CA ARG A 270 27.30 -9.13 12.15
C ARG A 270 26.32 -7.96 12.13
N ILE A 271 26.81 -6.73 12.30
CA ILE A 271 25.99 -5.51 12.28
C ILE A 271 25.36 -5.31 10.90
N ILE A 272 26.16 -5.41 9.84
CA ILE A 272 25.73 -5.16 8.45
C ILE A 272 24.79 -6.26 7.95
N LEU A 273 25.03 -7.52 8.29
CA LEU A 273 24.12 -8.61 7.97
C LEU A 273 22.78 -8.42 8.67
N THR A 274 22.78 -8.08 9.97
CA THR A 274 21.54 -7.82 10.73
C THR A 274 20.72 -6.71 10.07
N ALA A 275 21.33 -5.58 9.74
CA ALA A 275 20.64 -4.47 9.08
C ALA A 275 20.22 -4.78 7.64
N GLY A 276 21.05 -5.52 6.90
CA GLY A 276 20.76 -5.96 5.53
C GLY A 276 19.60 -6.94 5.46
N GLU A 277 19.52 -7.88 6.41
CA GLU A 277 18.42 -8.83 6.50
C GLU A 277 17.10 -8.14 6.91
N SER A 278 17.16 -7.17 7.82
CA SER A 278 16.01 -6.30 8.13
C SER A 278 15.50 -5.56 6.90
N LEU A 279 16.40 -4.99 6.08
CA LEU A 279 16.03 -4.32 4.83
C LEU A 279 15.46 -5.29 3.79
N ARG A 280 16.01 -6.51 3.68
CA ARG A 280 15.54 -7.52 2.73
C ARG A 280 14.10 -7.94 3.02
N ILE A 281 13.82 -8.29 4.27
CA ILE A 281 12.48 -8.70 4.71
C ILE A 281 11.51 -7.52 4.65
N ALA A 282 11.92 -6.33 5.11
CA ALA A 282 11.09 -5.13 4.99
C ALA A 282 10.77 -4.81 3.52
N GLY A 283 11.74 -4.93 2.61
CA GLY A 283 11.53 -4.74 1.17
C GLY A 283 10.48 -5.69 0.61
N ILE A 284 10.54 -6.98 0.97
CA ILE A 284 9.52 -7.95 0.56
C ILE A 284 8.13 -7.55 1.08
N LEU A 285 8.02 -7.20 2.35
CA LEU A 285 6.76 -6.84 3.00
C LEU A 285 6.21 -5.48 2.54
N LEU A 286 7.04 -4.61 1.97
CA LEU A 286 6.64 -3.31 1.43
C LEU A 286 6.01 -3.39 0.04
N GLN A 287 6.15 -4.49 -0.69
CA GLN A 287 5.64 -4.63 -2.07
C GLN A 287 4.13 -4.34 -2.22
N PRO A 288 3.23 -4.75 -1.31
CA PRO A 288 1.81 -4.40 -1.42
C PRO A 288 1.54 -2.88 -1.28
N PHE A 289 2.44 -2.15 -0.63
CA PHE A 289 2.27 -0.73 -0.30
C PHE A 289 2.98 0.18 -1.30
N MET A 290 4.23 -0.13 -1.63
CA MET A 290 5.09 0.61 -2.56
C MET A 290 5.76 -0.35 -3.56
N PRO A 291 5.05 -0.84 -4.58
CA PRO A 291 5.57 -1.89 -5.47
C PRO A 291 6.89 -1.53 -6.16
N GLU A 292 7.00 -0.34 -6.73
CA GLU A 292 8.18 0.08 -7.50
C GLU A 292 9.37 0.34 -6.57
N LYS A 293 9.16 1.05 -5.46
CA LYS A 293 10.22 1.37 -4.49
C LYS A 293 10.68 0.15 -3.70
N ALA A 294 9.79 -0.79 -3.41
CA ALA A 294 10.16 -2.07 -2.85
C ALA A 294 11.03 -2.89 -3.82
N ALA A 295 10.66 -2.93 -5.11
CA ALA A 295 11.48 -3.57 -6.13
C ALA A 295 12.87 -2.91 -6.27
N GLU A 296 12.93 -1.57 -6.28
CA GLU A 296 14.20 -0.82 -6.32
C GLU A 296 15.09 -1.10 -5.10
N LEU A 297 14.49 -1.20 -3.91
CA LEU A 297 15.21 -1.58 -2.69
C LEU A 297 15.74 -3.02 -2.80
N LEU A 298 14.94 -3.97 -3.29
CA LEU A 298 15.33 -5.37 -3.44
C LEU A 298 16.41 -5.54 -4.53
N ASP A 299 16.37 -4.74 -5.61
CA ASP A 299 17.43 -4.66 -6.61
C ASP A 299 18.74 -4.12 -6.01
N LEU A 300 18.66 -3.09 -5.17
CA LEU A 300 19.81 -2.53 -4.46
C LEU A 300 20.45 -3.55 -3.52
N LEU A 301 19.66 -4.44 -2.94
CA LEU A 301 20.13 -5.52 -2.08
C LEU A 301 20.56 -6.76 -2.87
N GLY A 302 20.27 -6.85 -4.17
CA GLY A 302 20.62 -8.01 -4.99
C GLY A 302 19.74 -9.24 -4.75
N VAL A 303 18.44 -9.04 -4.48
CA VAL A 303 17.48 -10.14 -4.23
C VAL A 303 16.84 -10.56 -5.54
N GLU A 304 16.98 -11.81 -5.93
CA GLU A 304 16.38 -12.36 -7.17
C GLU A 304 14.84 -12.27 -7.16
N ASN A 305 14.21 -12.14 -8.33
CA ASN A 305 12.76 -11.92 -8.45
C ASN A 305 11.92 -13.07 -7.86
N ASP A 306 12.34 -14.32 -8.05
CA ASP A 306 11.69 -15.51 -7.49
C ASP A 306 11.83 -15.61 -5.96
N LYS A 307 12.74 -14.83 -5.38
CA LYS A 307 12.99 -14.73 -3.93
C LYS A 307 12.35 -13.52 -3.25
N ARG A 308 11.41 -12.84 -3.94
CA ARG A 308 10.67 -11.69 -3.41
C ARG A 308 9.28 -12.05 -2.86
N THR A 309 8.94 -13.33 -2.77
CA THR A 309 7.62 -13.75 -2.27
C THR A 309 7.51 -13.65 -0.75
N PHE A 310 6.29 -13.67 -0.22
CA PHE A 310 6.06 -13.66 1.24
C PHE A 310 6.77 -14.83 1.96
N SER A 311 6.89 -16.01 1.34
CA SER A 311 7.62 -17.14 1.91
C SER A 311 9.12 -16.87 2.11
N HIS A 312 9.68 -15.89 1.39
CA HIS A 312 11.06 -15.44 1.53
C HIS A 312 11.23 -14.30 2.56
N ALA A 313 10.15 -13.81 3.18
CA ALA A 313 10.18 -12.84 4.27
C ALA A 313 10.56 -13.49 5.62
N LYS A 314 11.57 -14.36 5.62
CA LYS A 314 12.06 -15.11 6.78
C LYS A 314 13.56 -14.94 6.92
N VAL A 315 14.03 -14.82 8.16
CA VAL A 315 15.44 -14.59 8.48
C VAL A 315 16.32 -15.71 7.91
N PHE A 316 17.38 -15.32 7.20
CA PHE A 316 18.42 -16.15 6.58
C PHE A 316 17.95 -17.21 5.58
N ILE A 317 16.73 -17.06 5.03
CA ILE A 317 16.25 -17.98 4.00
C ILE A 317 16.95 -17.81 2.65
N ASP A 318 17.48 -16.61 2.38
CA ASP A 318 18.21 -16.31 1.15
C ASP A 318 19.67 -15.98 1.44
N GLY A 319 20.56 -16.88 1.04
CA GLY A 319 22.00 -16.70 1.14
C GLY A 319 22.66 -16.05 -0.08
N THR A 320 21.90 -15.67 -1.11
CA THR A 320 22.51 -15.23 -2.38
C THR A 320 22.55 -13.72 -2.60
N TYR A 321 21.87 -12.95 -1.75
CA TYR A 321 21.80 -11.49 -1.88
C TYR A 321 23.09 -10.78 -1.42
N GLY A 322 23.08 -9.45 -1.48
CA GLY A 322 24.15 -8.57 -1.02
C GLY A 322 25.02 -7.97 -2.12
N THR A 323 24.84 -8.41 -3.37
CA THR A 323 25.47 -7.82 -4.56
C THR A 323 24.40 -7.09 -5.37
N ALA A 324 24.43 -5.76 -5.34
CA ALA A 324 23.41 -4.93 -5.97
C ALA A 324 23.27 -5.20 -7.48
N PHE A 325 22.04 -5.41 -7.96
CA PHE A 325 21.70 -5.42 -9.38
C PHE A 325 21.63 -4.00 -9.94
N ARG A 326 21.27 -3.04 -9.09
CA ARG A 326 21.18 -1.63 -9.42
C ARG A 326 21.75 -0.78 -8.29
N THR A 327 22.53 0.23 -8.65
CA THR A 327 23.02 1.24 -7.69
C THR A 327 22.34 2.58 -7.95
N PHE A 328 22.30 3.43 -6.92
CA PHE A 328 21.67 4.74 -6.98
C PHE A 328 22.72 5.83 -6.70
N GLY A 329 22.55 6.98 -7.35
CA GLY A 329 23.36 8.17 -7.09
C GLY A 329 23.21 8.70 -5.67
N LYS A 330 23.79 9.87 -5.37
CA LYS A 330 23.82 10.44 -4.02
C LYS A 330 22.44 10.51 -3.35
N GLU A 331 21.40 10.79 -4.12
CA GLU A 331 20.01 10.92 -3.66
C GLU A 331 19.36 9.60 -3.24
N GLY A 332 19.89 8.46 -3.67
CA GLY A 332 19.39 7.13 -3.27
C GLY A 332 18.05 6.75 -3.88
N ILE A 333 17.36 5.82 -3.24
CA ILE A 333 16.06 5.27 -3.69
C ILE A 333 14.89 6.25 -3.48
N PHE A 334 15.04 7.23 -2.58
CA PHE A 334 14.04 8.25 -2.25
C PHE A 334 14.63 9.66 -2.42
N PRO A 335 14.75 10.17 -3.66
CA PRO A 335 15.26 11.52 -3.91
C PRO A 335 14.36 12.59 -3.27
N PRO A 336 14.85 13.81 -3.02
CA PRO A 336 13.97 14.91 -2.59
C PRO A 336 12.77 15.01 -3.54
N PRO A 337 11.53 15.18 -3.01
CA PRO A 337 10.41 15.43 -3.89
C PRO A 337 10.67 16.74 -4.66
N MET A 338 10.05 16.95 -5.82
CA MET A 338 10.16 18.24 -6.50
C MET A 338 9.53 19.31 -5.60
N LEU A 339 10.38 20.04 -4.88
CA LEU A 339 10.02 20.98 -3.81
C LEU A 339 9.86 22.42 -4.33
N ASP A 340 10.15 22.67 -5.60
CA ASP A 340 10.30 24.02 -6.16
C ASP A 340 9.03 24.89 -6.03
N ASP A 341 7.87 24.31 -5.70
CA ASP A 341 6.61 25.02 -5.48
C ASP A 341 5.96 24.75 -4.09
N ILE A 342 6.73 24.65 -2.99
CA ILE A 342 6.13 24.58 -1.63
C ILE A 342 5.79 25.96 -1.04
N MET A 343 6.40 27.06 -1.51
CA MET A 343 6.18 28.37 -0.90
C MET A 343 5.24 29.31 -1.66
N ASP A 344 4.87 29.04 -2.92
CA ASP A 344 4.19 30.06 -3.76
C ASP A 344 2.82 29.70 -4.38
N MET A 345 2.20 28.58 -4.03
CA MET A 345 0.86 28.26 -4.56
C MET A 345 -0.23 28.26 -3.49
N LYS A 346 -1.01 29.35 -3.49
CA LYS A 346 -2.34 29.41 -2.87
C LYS A 346 -3.24 28.29 -3.43
N PRO A 347 -4.26 27.83 -2.68
CA PRO A 347 -5.22 26.84 -3.16
C PRO A 347 -5.74 27.23 -4.54
N ASP A 348 -5.76 26.24 -5.44
CA ASP A 348 -6.16 26.40 -6.83
C ASP A 348 -7.57 27.01 -6.88
N SER A 349 -7.63 28.30 -7.19
CA SER A 349 -8.86 29.07 -7.21
C SER A 349 -9.63 28.77 -8.49
N GLY A 350 -10.15 27.53 -8.57
CA GLY A 350 -11.15 27.07 -9.53
C GLY A 350 -11.20 27.86 -10.84
N LYS A 351 -10.09 27.93 -11.59
CA LYS A 351 -10.14 28.53 -12.91
C LYS A 351 -10.88 27.57 -13.81
N LYS A 352 -12.14 27.91 -14.12
CA LYS A 352 -12.85 27.38 -15.28
C LYS A 352 -11.93 27.54 -16.48
N HIS A 353 -11.36 26.44 -16.98
CA HIS A 353 -10.77 26.46 -18.30
C HIS A 353 -11.89 26.66 -19.31
N SER A 354 -11.98 27.89 -19.83
CA SER A 354 -12.67 28.15 -21.08
C SER A 354 -11.97 27.35 -22.18
N SER A 355 -12.78 26.64 -22.96
CA SER A 355 -12.37 25.96 -24.18
C SER A 355 -11.80 26.98 -25.17
N GLY A 356 -10.49 27.17 -25.16
CA GLY A 356 -9.76 27.93 -26.16
C GLY A 356 -9.30 27.01 -27.28
N ASN A 357 -9.86 27.20 -28.48
CA ASN A 357 -9.49 26.59 -29.75
C ASN A 357 -7.99 26.29 -29.87
N LYS A 358 -7.61 25.00 -29.82
CA LYS A 358 -6.39 24.51 -30.44
C LYS A 358 -6.79 23.84 -31.75
N LYS A 359 -6.37 24.48 -32.85
CA LYS A 359 -6.47 23.96 -34.22
C LYS A 359 -5.96 22.52 -34.30
N ASP A 360 -6.72 21.72 -35.02
CA ASP A 360 -6.45 20.34 -35.41
C ASP A 360 -5.00 20.15 -35.89
N ARG A 361 -4.33 19.15 -35.33
CA ARG A 361 -3.26 18.42 -36.00
C ARG A 361 -3.76 16.99 -36.20
N PRO A 362 -3.79 16.47 -37.44
CA PRO A 362 -4.31 15.13 -37.68
C PRO A 362 -3.38 14.08 -37.06
N LEU A 363 -3.99 13.14 -36.35
CA LEU A 363 -3.38 11.90 -35.88
C LEU A 363 -3.06 11.01 -37.09
N GLU A 364 -1.79 10.82 -37.39
CA GLU A 364 -1.34 9.72 -38.25
C GLU A 364 -1.51 8.39 -37.52
N VAL A 365 -2.36 7.55 -38.09
CA VAL A 365 -2.62 6.18 -37.64
C VAL A 365 -1.48 5.29 -38.11
N LEU A 366 -0.62 4.86 -37.19
CA LEU A 366 0.29 3.74 -37.40
C LEU A 366 -0.54 2.45 -37.41
N LYS A 367 -0.79 1.92 -38.62
CA LYS A 367 -1.12 0.50 -38.81
C LYS A 367 0.16 -0.31 -38.65
N GLN A 368 0.17 -1.25 -37.72
CA GLN A 368 1.08 -2.39 -37.74
C GLN A 368 0.24 -3.66 -37.75
N ASP A 369 0.58 -4.52 -38.71
CA ASP A 369 -0.04 -5.80 -38.99
C ASP A 369 0.15 -6.79 -37.83
N PHE A 370 -0.95 -7.44 -37.44
CA PHE A 370 -1.02 -8.84 -36.99
C PHE A 370 -2.34 -9.45 -37.47
#